data_AF-A0A3A1XMI9-F1
#
_entry.id   AF-A0A3A1XMI9-F1
#
_cell.length_a   1.000
_cell.length_b   1.000
_cell.length_c   1.000
_cell.angle_alpha   90.00
_cell.angle_beta   90.00
_cell.angle_gamma   90.00
#
_symmetry.space_group_name_H-M   'P 1'
#
loop_
_entity.id
_entity.type
_entity.pdbx_description
1 polymer ?
#
loop_
_entity_poly.entity_id
_entity_poly.type
_entity_poly.pdbx_seq_one_letter_code
_entity_poly.pdbx_strand_id
1 'polypeptide(L)'
;MFVNYEKQDTAKKISDFLFHFFYDMNGDSSNNFSEIMKVAVIEIAKFLIKEEINYNIKDIHPVYDPETMTPSWKVDSLLSAVYFSIFYLKPDLELYRPCDNPRCGRYFLVNTTSTRKRFCSKECCNRVTQDRYRKRKG
;
A
#
# COMPACT_ATOMS: atom_id res chain seq x y z
N MET A 1 -14.10 19.33 -22.61
CA MET A 1 -15.12 18.34 -23.03
C MET A 1 -14.36 17.36 -23.92
N PHE A 2 -13.66 16.35 -23.37
CA PHE A 2 -14.09 15.00 -23.03
C PHE A 2 -13.19 14.43 -21.92
N VAL A 3 -13.71 14.16 -20.72
CA VAL A 3 -12.93 13.51 -19.61
C VAL A 3 -13.68 12.31 -19.01
N ASN A 4 -14.83 11.92 -19.58
CA ASN A 4 -15.71 10.91 -18.98
C ASN A 4 -15.77 9.56 -19.72
N TYR A 5 -15.07 9.38 -20.84
CA TYR A 5 -15.18 8.15 -21.63
C TYR A 5 -14.54 6.95 -20.90
N GLU A 6 -13.37 7.14 -20.26
CA GLU A 6 -12.69 6.07 -19.50
C GLU A 6 -13.42 5.69 -18.20
N LYS A 7 -14.03 6.66 -17.51
CA LYS A 7 -14.82 6.40 -16.30
C LYS A 7 -16.06 5.56 -16.63
N GLN A 8 -16.67 5.81 -17.78
CA GLN A 8 -17.85 5.08 -18.25
C GLN A 8 -17.49 3.63 -18.65
N ASP A 9 -16.33 3.41 -19.25
CA ASP A 9 -15.80 2.07 -19.55
C ASP A 9 -15.47 1.28 -18.27
N THR A 10 -14.85 1.92 -17.29
CA THR A 10 -14.45 1.23 -16.05
C THR A 10 -15.65 0.90 -15.16
N ALA A 11 -16.63 1.81 -15.05
CA ALA A 11 -17.87 1.53 -14.34
C ALA A 11 -18.62 0.34 -14.96
N LYS A 12 -18.61 0.23 -16.30
CA LYS A 12 -19.14 -0.92 -17.01
C LYS A 12 -18.38 -2.21 -16.64
N LYS A 13 -17.04 -2.20 -16.68
CA LYS A 13 -16.22 -3.36 -16.28
C LYS A 13 -16.50 -3.81 -14.85
N ILE A 14 -16.67 -2.86 -13.91
CA ILE A 14 -17.04 -3.17 -12.52
C ILE A 14 -18.43 -3.81 -12.48
N SER A 15 -19.41 -3.22 -13.16
CA SER A 15 -20.77 -3.76 -13.22
C SER A 15 -20.80 -5.17 -13.82
N ASP A 16 -20.10 -5.38 -14.93
CA ASP A 16 -20.02 -6.68 -15.61
C ASP A 16 -19.34 -7.72 -14.71
N PHE A 17 -18.23 -7.35 -14.05
CA PHE A 17 -17.56 -8.23 -13.10
C PHE A 17 -18.46 -8.61 -11.92
N LEU A 18 -19.16 -7.64 -11.32
CA LEU A 18 -20.07 -7.89 -10.21
C LEU A 18 -21.25 -8.75 -10.66
N PHE A 19 -21.78 -8.53 -11.87
CA PHE A 19 -22.84 -9.37 -12.41
C PHE A 19 -22.38 -10.83 -12.53
N HIS A 20 -21.24 -11.09 -13.17
CA HIS A 20 -20.70 -12.45 -13.27
C HIS A 20 -20.39 -13.05 -11.89
N PHE A 21 -19.87 -12.25 -10.96
CA PHE A 21 -19.57 -12.70 -9.60
C PHE A 21 -20.84 -13.11 -8.84
N PHE A 22 -21.89 -12.29 -8.86
CA PHE A 22 -23.10 -12.55 -8.10
C PHE A 22 -24.05 -13.53 -8.77
N TYR A 23 -24.15 -13.54 -10.10
CA TYR A 23 -25.14 -14.36 -10.81
C TYR A 23 -24.56 -15.67 -11.34
N ASP A 24 -23.35 -15.67 -11.90
CA ASP A 24 -22.78 -16.92 -12.45
C ASP A 24 -22.10 -17.75 -11.35
N MET A 25 -21.55 -17.10 -10.32
CA MET A 25 -20.88 -17.78 -9.22
C MET A 25 -21.63 -17.69 -7.89
N ASN A 26 -22.84 -17.13 -7.84
CA ASN A 26 -23.63 -16.95 -6.61
C ASN A 26 -22.86 -16.23 -5.48
N GLY A 27 -21.91 -15.36 -5.81
CA GLY A 27 -21.04 -14.69 -4.85
C GLY A 27 -20.01 -15.60 -4.17
N ASP A 28 -19.84 -16.83 -4.65
CA ASP A 28 -18.91 -17.80 -4.11
C ASP A 28 -17.52 -17.65 -4.74
N SER A 29 -16.59 -17.08 -3.99
CA SER A 29 -15.18 -16.96 -4.40
C SER A 29 -14.37 -18.24 -4.21
N SER A 30 -14.96 -19.32 -3.67
CA SER A 30 -14.32 -20.62 -3.60
C SER A 30 -14.27 -21.32 -4.96
N ASN A 31 -15.15 -20.93 -5.88
CA ASN A 31 -15.07 -21.30 -7.28
C ASN A 31 -13.94 -20.52 -7.97
N ASN A 32 -13.17 -21.23 -8.80
CA ASN A 32 -12.10 -20.58 -9.56
C ASN A 32 -12.69 -19.58 -10.55
N PHE A 33 -12.27 -18.31 -10.43
CA PHE A 33 -12.64 -17.27 -11.38
C PHE A 33 -12.30 -17.68 -12.81
N SER A 34 -13.17 -17.33 -13.76
CA SER A 34 -12.83 -17.44 -15.18
C SER A 34 -11.62 -16.58 -15.52
N GLU A 35 -10.91 -16.90 -16.60
CA GLU A 35 -9.71 -16.16 -16.98
C GLU A 35 -10.01 -14.67 -17.23
N ILE A 36 -11.19 -14.38 -17.80
CA ILE A 36 -11.68 -13.01 -18.01
C ILE A 36 -11.90 -12.30 -16.67
N MET A 37 -12.49 -12.97 -15.67
CA MET A 37 -12.73 -12.40 -14.34
C MET A 37 -11.42 -12.14 -13.59
N LYS A 38 -10.41 -13.00 -13.72
CA LYS A 38 -9.09 -12.78 -13.14
C LYS A 38 -8.39 -11.54 -13.71
N VAL A 39 -8.49 -11.33 -15.02
CA VAL A 39 -7.93 -10.12 -15.64
C VAL A 39 -8.73 -8.90 -15.18
N ALA A 40 -10.06 -8.96 -15.21
CA ALA A 40 -10.93 -7.87 -14.82
C ALA A 40 -10.71 -7.43 -13.35
N VAL A 41 -10.60 -8.36 -12.41
CA VAL A 41 -10.39 -8.01 -10.99
C VAL A 41 -9.06 -7.28 -10.77
N ILE A 42 -8.00 -7.66 -11.49
CA ILE A 42 -6.71 -6.98 -11.42
C ILE A 42 -6.79 -5.57 -11.99
N GLU A 43 -7.49 -5.38 -13.12
CA GLU A 43 -7.71 -4.04 -13.70
C GLU A 43 -8.52 -3.14 -12.78
N ILE A 44 -9.63 -3.66 -12.23
CA ILE A 44 -10.48 -2.94 -11.28
C ILE A 44 -9.68 -2.56 -10.03
N ALA A 45 -8.88 -3.48 -9.47
CA ALA A 45 -8.06 -3.19 -8.31
C ALA A 45 -7.05 -2.06 -8.56
N LYS A 46 -6.36 -2.08 -9.71
CA LYS A 46 -5.42 -1.01 -10.11
C LYS A 46 -6.13 0.34 -10.23
N PHE A 47 -7.31 0.35 -10.84
CA PHE A 47 -8.10 1.57 -11.01
C PHE A 47 -8.57 2.14 -9.66
N LEU A 48 -9.10 1.29 -8.77
CA LEU A 48 -9.56 1.71 -7.44
C LEU A 48 -8.41 2.29 -6.61
N ILE A 49 -7.25 1.62 -6.59
CA ILE A 49 -6.06 2.12 -5.88
C ILE A 49 -5.64 3.49 -6.42
N LYS A 50 -5.63 3.68 -7.75
CA LYS A 50 -5.33 4.97 -8.38
C LYS A 50 -6.30 6.06 -7.91
N GLU A 51 -7.62 5.84 -8.03
CA GLU A 51 -8.62 6.84 -7.68
C GLU A 51 -8.56 7.17 -6.18
N GLU A 52 -8.40 6.17 -5.32
CA GLU A 52 -8.33 6.33 -3.86
C GLU A 52 -7.11 7.18 -3.46
N ILE A 53 -5.92 6.85 -3.98
CA ILE A 53 -4.71 7.63 -3.68
C ILE A 53 -4.86 9.07 -4.18
N ASN A 54 -5.28 9.25 -5.45
CA ASN A 54 -5.44 10.57 -6.06
C ASN A 54 -6.44 11.43 -5.31
N TYR A 55 -7.56 10.86 -4.89
CA TYR A 55 -8.58 11.57 -4.13
C TYR A 55 -8.04 12.08 -2.79
N ASN A 56 -7.26 11.27 -2.07
CA ASN A 56 -6.76 11.62 -0.75
C ASN A 56 -5.56 12.58 -0.76
N ILE A 57 -4.85 12.72 -1.89
CA ILE A 57 -3.74 13.67 -2.06
C ILE A 57 -4.11 14.94 -2.84
N LYS A 58 -5.35 15.05 -3.35
CA LYS A 58 -5.78 16.15 -4.23
C LYS A 58 -5.56 17.55 -3.63
N ASP A 59 -5.65 17.66 -2.30
CA ASP A 59 -5.53 18.91 -1.55
C ASP A 59 -4.11 19.14 -1.03
N ILE A 60 -3.17 18.23 -1.28
CA ILE A 60 -1.76 18.40 -0.92
C ILE A 60 -1.07 19.21 -1.99
N HIS A 61 -0.54 20.37 -1.62
CA HIS A 61 0.12 21.29 -2.53
C HIS A 61 1.39 21.88 -1.92
N PRO A 62 2.42 22.16 -2.76
CA PRO A 62 3.62 22.81 -2.30
C PRO A 62 3.32 24.24 -1.88
N VAL A 63 3.97 24.70 -0.82
CA VAL A 63 3.91 26.06 -0.31
C VAL A 63 5.33 26.56 -0.11
N TYR A 64 5.60 27.80 -0.50
CA TYR A 64 6.89 28.43 -0.27
C TYR A 64 6.85 29.25 1.01
N ASP A 65 7.74 28.95 1.94
CA ASP A 65 7.86 29.70 3.19
C ASP A 65 8.76 30.93 2.97
N PRO A 66 8.21 32.16 3.10
CA PRO A 66 8.97 33.39 2.86
C PRO A 66 9.98 33.71 3.97
N GLU A 67 9.84 33.14 5.18
CA GLU A 67 10.77 33.38 6.29
C GLU A 67 12.00 32.49 6.17
N THR A 68 11.79 31.20 5.91
CA THR A 68 12.91 30.23 5.78
C THR A 68 13.47 30.16 4.35
N MET A 69 12.75 30.72 3.37
CA MET A 69 13.09 30.64 1.94
C MET A 69 13.19 29.19 1.42
N THR A 70 12.37 28.29 1.97
CA THR A 70 12.37 26.86 1.61
C THR A 70 11.01 26.37 1.11
N PRO A 71 10.99 25.37 0.21
CA PRO A 71 9.75 24.70 -0.16
C PRO A 71 9.26 23.79 0.97
N SER A 72 7.96 23.82 1.22
CA SER A 72 7.26 22.93 2.15
C SER A 72 6.00 22.36 1.50
N TRP A 73 5.33 21.44 2.18
CA TRP A 73 4.06 20.87 1.75
C TRP A 73 2.97 21.24 2.74
N LYS A 74 1.84 21.75 2.25
CA LYS A 74 0.64 21.88 3.06
C LYS A 74 -0.16 20.58 2.98
N VAL A 75 -0.47 20.03 4.15
CA VAL A 75 -1.23 18.77 4.28
C VAL A 75 -2.38 18.99 5.25
N ASP A 76 -3.60 18.85 4.74
CA ASP A 76 -4.81 19.24 5.48
C ASP A 76 -5.34 18.16 6.44
N SER A 77 -4.84 16.93 6.35
CA SER A 77 -5.23 15.85 7.27
C SER A 77 -4.12 14.81 7.47
N LEU A 78 -4.15 14.13 8.62
CA LEU A 78 -3.27 12.99 8.88
C LEU A 78 -3.47 11.87 7.86
N LEU A 79 -4.72 11.65 7.41
CA LEU A 79 -5.03 10.62 6.41
C LEU A 79 -4.36 10.95 5.07
N SER A 80 -4.48 12.18 4.61
CA SER A 80 -3.79 12.68 3.40
C SER A 80 -2.27 12.53 3.53
N ALA A 81 -1.69 12.79 4.71
CA ALA A 81 -0.26 12.57 4.96
C ALA A 81 0.15 11.09 4.77
N VAL A 82 -0.67 10.16 5.25
CA VAL A 82 -0.44 8.71 5.06
C VAL A 82 -0.50 8.36 3.58
N TYR A 83 -1.54 8.79 2.85
CA TYR A 83 -1.63 8.56 1.40
C TYR A 83 -0.47 9.19 0.63
N PHE A 84 -0.01 10.36 1.02
CA PHE A 84 1.17 11.01 0.44
C PHE A 84 2.45 10.19 0.65
N SER A 85 2.64 9.63 1.85
CA SER A 85 3.74 8.70 2.10
C SER A 85 3.66 7.46 1.22
N ILE A 86 2.45 6.94 0.98
CA ILE A 86 2.23 5.77 0.12
C ILE A 86 2.52 6.11 -1.35
N PHE A 87 2.10 7.29 -1.81
CA PHE A 87 2.32 7.75 -3.18
C PHE A 87 3.81 7.81 -3.54
N TYR A 88 4.67 8.20 -2.59
CA TYR A 88 6.12 8.23 -2.79
C TYR A 88 6.85 6.94 -2.41
N LEU A 89 6.16 5.92 -1.91
CA LEU A 89 6.78 4.60 -1.78
C LEU A 89 7.18 4.13 -3.17
N LYS A 90 8.48 3.84 -3.34
CA LYS A 90 9.00 3.21 -4.55
C LYS A 90 9.01 1.71 -4.31
N PRO A 91 7.97 0.95 -4.67
CA PRO A 91 7.88 -0.48 -4.34
C PRO A 91 9.05 -1.30 -4.89
N ASP A 92 9.70 -0.82 -5.97
CA ASP A 92 10.88 -1.47 -6.56
C ASP A 92 12.17 -1.22 -5.77
N LEU A 93 12.22 -0.16 -4.95
CA LEU A 93 13.39 0.18 -4.13
C LEU A 93 13.17 -0.13 -2.67
N GLU A 94 11.99 0.17 -2.11
CA GLU A 94 11.71 0.17 -0.68
C GLU A 94 10.35 -0.47 -0.39
N LEU A 95 10.29 -1.28 0.67
CA LEU A 95 9.05 -1.90 1.14
C LEU A 95 9.01 -2.01 2.66
N TYR A 96 7.81 -2.07 3.22
CA TYR A 96 7.60 -2.30 4.64
C TYR A 96 7.66 -3.79 4.97
N ARG A 97 8.55 -4.20 5.88
CA ARG A 97 8.59 -5.56 6.42
C ARG A 97 8.28 -5.58 7.91
N PRO A 98 7.63 -6.65 8.42
CA PRO A 98 7.47 -6.84 9.85
C PRO A 98 8.84 -7.06 10.51
N CYS A 99 9.02 -6.55 11.74
CA CYS A 99 10.22 -6.80 12.53
C CYS A 99 10.27 -8.26 13.01
N ASP A 100 11.43 -8.91 12.85
CA ASP A 100 11.65 -10.30 13.30
C ASP A 100 11.69 -10.49 14.83
N ASN A 101 11.53 -9.41 15.60
CA ASN A 101 11.36 -9.53 17.05
C ASN A 101 9.88 -9.84 17.33
N PRO A 102 9.55 -11.04 17.83
CA PRO A 102 8.16 -11.47 18.02
C PRO A 102 7.40 -10.60 19.04
N ARG A 103 8.11 -9.82 19.88
CA ARG A 103 7.51 -8.89 20.83
C ARG A 103 7.35 -7.46 20.29
N CYS A 104 7.76 -7.18 19.05
CA CYS A 104 7.76 -5.82 18.50
C CYS A 104 6.49 -5.50 17.71
N GLY A 105 6.09 -6.35 16.76
CA GLY A 105 4.91 -6.13 15.92
C GLY A 105 4.98 -4.95 14.94
N ARG A 106 6.07 -4.17 14.93
CA ARG A 106 6.22 -3.01 14.04
C ARG A 106 6.62 -3.41 12.64
N TYR A 107 6.08 -2.70 11.66
CA TYR A 107 6.59 -2.68 10.29
C TYR A 107 7.64 -1.57 10.15
N PHE A 108 8.65 -1.81 9.32
CA PHE A 108 9.72 -0.84 9.08
C PHE A 108 10.20 -0.89 7.64
N LEU A 109 10.69 0.25 7.15
CA LEU A 109 11.14 0.43 5.77
C LEU A 109 12.50 -0.24 5.55
N VAL A 110 12.57 -1.05 4.48
CA VAL A 110 13.78 -1.72 4.02
C VAL A 110 13.88 -1.66 2.51
N ASN A 111 15.11 -1.69 1.98
CA ASN A 111 15.30 -1.86 0.54
C ASN A 111 14.82 -3.24 0.09
N THR A 112 14.22 -3.33 -1.09
CA THR A 112 13.77 -4.58 -1.72
C THR A 112 14.88 -5.63 -1.76
N THR A 113 16.08 -5.22 -2.16
CA THR A 113 17.28 -6.06 -2.26
C THR A 113 17.90 -6.45 -0.92
N SER A 114 17.53 -5.80 0.18
CA SER A 114 18.15 -6.03 1.49
C SER A 114 17.52 -7.24 2.18
N THR A 115 18.15 -8.40 2.09
CA THR A 115 17.75 -9.60 2.87
C THR A 115 18.33 -9.61 4.29
N ARG A 116 19.34 -8.77 4.55
CA ARG A 116 20.09 -8.75 5.82
C ARG A 116 19.41 -7.94 6.92
N LYS A 117 18.64 -6.90 6.58
CA LYS A 117 18.00 -6.02 7.56
C LYS A 117 16.67 -6.61 8.05
N ARG A 118 16.75 -7.34 9.16
CA ARG A 118 15.63 -8.13 9.74
C ARG A 118 14.91 -7.46 10.92
N PHE A 119 15.53 -6.44 11.52
CA PHE A 119 15.01 -5.78 12.73
C PHE A 119 14.84 -4.29 12.50
N CYS A 120 13.77 -3.71 13.09
CA CYS A 120 13.48 -2.29 13.01
C CYS A 120 14.50 -1.41 13.76
N SER A 121 15.19 -1.99 14.76
CA SER A 121 16.22 -1.30 15.55
C SER A 121 17.31 -2.28 16.03
N LYS A 122 18.47 -1.72 16.42
CA LYS A 122 19.54 -2.48 17.10
C LYS A 122 19.03 -3.13 18.39
N GLU A 123 18.14 -2.47 19.11
CA GLU A 123 17.57 -2.99 20.36
C GLU A 123 16.75 -4.26 20.11
N CYS A 124 15.93 -4.28 19.06
CA CYS A 124 15.19 -5.48 18.66
C CYS A 124 16.15 -6.63 18.28
N CYS A 125 17.21 -6.33 17.55
CA CYS A 125 18.25 -7.31 17.23
C CYS A 125 18.93 -7.88 18.48
N ASN A 126 19.33 -7.02 19.40
CA ASN A 126 20.01 -7.40 20.64
C ASN A 126 19.11 -8.25 21.54
N ARG A 127 17.84 -7.88 21.69
CA ARG A 127 16.87 -8.61 22.53
C ARG A 127 16.66 -10.04 22.02
N VAL A 128 16.47 -10.22 20.71
CA VAL A 128 16.33 -11.56 20.10
C VAL A 128 17.63 -12.37 20.23
N THR A 129 18.79 -11.72 20.07
CA THR A 129 20.10 -12.37 20.22
C THR A 129 20.34 -12.85 21.65
N GLN A 130 20.01 -12.03 22.64
CA GLN A 130 20.08 -12.39 24.06
C GLN A 130 19.13 -13.53 24.43
N ASP A 131 17.88 -13.49 23.96
CA ASP A 131 16.91 -14.56 24.20
C ASP A 131 17.38 -15.90 23.60
N ARG A 132 17.98 -15.89 22.40
CA ARG A 132 18.59 -17.08 21.78
C ARG A 132 19.79 -17.60 22.56
N TYR A 133 20.64 -16.70 23.06
CA TYR A 133 21.79 -17.08 23.88
C TYR A 133 21.38 -17.75 25.20
N ARG A 134 20.38 -17.18 25.89
CA ARG A 134 19.82 -17.74 27.13
C ARG A 134 19.27 -19.15 26.92
N LYS A 135 18.51 -19.37 25.85
CA LYS A 135 17.97 -20.70 25.47
C LYS A 135 19.01 -21.75 25.10
N ARG A 136 20.26 -21.35 24.80
CA ARG A 136 21.35 -22.28 24.49
C ARG A 136 22.18 -22.64 25.72
N LYS A 137 22.11 -21.83 26.79
CA LYS A 137 22.88 -22.01 28.01
C LYS A 137 22.06 -22.63 29.16
N GLY A 138 20.76 -22.42 29.17
CA GLY A 138 19.82 -23.17 30.01
C GLY A 138 19.31 -24.39 29.27
#